data_AF-A0A7S6MWR5-F1
#
_entry.id   AF-A0A7S6MWR5-F1
#
_cell.length_a   1.000
_cell.length_b   1.000
_cell.length_c   1.000
_cell.angle_alpha   90.00
_cell.angle_beta   90.00
_cell.angle_gamma   90.00
#
_symmetry.space_group_name_H-M   'P 1'
#
loop_
_entity.id
_entity.type
_entity.pdbx_description
1 polymer ?
#
loop_
_entity_poly.entity_id
_entity_poly.type
_entity_poly.pdbx_seq_one_letter_code
_entity_poly.pdbx_strand_id
1 'polypeptide(L)'
;MKFIQGAPVDTTSLSESSDKSKLYRLYPMAYNISGVGVVDFGSHWTLLYDNASTTWTALQDSVSGIKATYMGMELTFDAAVKVNASKTGTEDLTINGAAVKTTKVKLNYVIQLYISSALGPIPVEPILVNAEYWLAENVGIVKTKQDPSAIKLGPPANQVIPFPGFVYTPTKFVIAQ
;
A
#
# COMPACT_ATOMS: atom_id res chain seq x y z
N MET A 1 9.88 -0.83 -5.07
CA MET A 1 9.01 0.04 -4.28
C MET A 1 8.33 -0.71 -3.15
N LYS A 2 9.11 -0.97 -2.08
CA LYS A 2 8.54 -0.80 -0.75
C LYS A 2 8.33 0.70 -0.59
N PHE A 3 7.24 1.08 0.06
CA PHE A 3 7.02 2.47 0.41
C PHE A 3 6.87 2.49 1.91
N ILE A 4 7.69 3.30 2.57
CA ILE A 4 7.43 3.71 3.95
C ILE A 4 6.98 5.15 3.83
N GLN A 5 5.67 5.41 4.02
CA GLN A 5 5.10 6.76 3.93
C GLN A 5 5.39 7.51 2.62
N GLY A 6 5.35 6.82 1.48
CA GLY A 6 5.63 7.47 0.20
C GLY A 6 7.11 7.73 -0.09
N ALA A 7 8.05 7.40 0.82
CA ALA A 7 9.47 7.35 0.51
C ALA A 7 9.79 6.02 -0.22
N PRO A 8 10.46 6.06 -1.38
CA PRO A 8 10.77 4.86 -2.14
C PRO A 8 11.83 4.01 -1.43
N VAL A 9 11.60 2.70 -1.37
CA VAL A 9 12.63 1.67 -1.16
C VAL A 9 12.61 0.77 -2.39
N ASP A 10 13.75 0.54 -3.00
CA ASP A 10 13.88 0.25 -4.45
C ASP A 10 13.15 -1.00 -5.00
N THR A 11 12.69 -1.95 -4.18
CA THR A 11 12.20 -3.25 -4.71
C THR A 11 10.69 -3.45 -4.62
N THR A 12 9.98 -3.64 -5.74
CA THR A 12 8.56 -4.02 -5.74
C THR A 12 8.52 -5.50 -6.04
N SER A 13 8.14 -6.32 -5.06
CA SER A 13 8.03 -7.76 -5.27
C SER A 13 6.67 -8.07 -5.87
N LEU A 14 6.69 -8.73 -7.03
CA LEU A 14 5.51 -9.25 -7.70
C LEU A 14 5.60 -10.78 -7.71
N SER A 15 4.44 -11.43 -7.64
CA SER A 15 4.30 -12.87 -7.80
C SER A 15 3.11 -13.12 -8.70
N GLU A 16 3.27 -13.98 -9.70
CA GLU A 16 2.21 -14.33 -10.66
C GLU A 16 1.76 -15.77 -10.37
N SER A 17 0.46 -16.04 -10.46
CA SER A 17 -0.04 -17.41 -10.39
C SER A 17 0.45 -18.23 -11.59
N SER A 18 0.55 -19.55 -11.43
CA SER A 18 1.06 -20.44 -12.48
C SER A 18 0.26 -20.37 -13.79
N ASP A 19 -1.03 -20.03 -13.71
CA ASP A 19 -1.94 -19.87 -14.85
C ASP A 19 -2.00 -18.42 -15.38
N LYS A 20 -1.19 -17.50 -14.83
CA LYS A 20 -1.15 -16.07 -15.13
C LYS A 20 -2.48 -15.32 -14.94
N SER A 21 -3.43 -15.94 -14.24
CA SER A 21 -4.75 -15.33 -14.00
C SER A 21 -4.71 -14.31 -12.86
N LYS A 22 -3.68 -14.36 -12.00
CA LYS A 22 -3.57 -13.52 -10.81
C LYS A 22 -2.17 -12.94 -10.68
N LEU A 23 -2.12 -11.65 -10.34
CA LEU A 23 -0.88 -10.95 -9.98
C LEU A 23 -0.97 -10.50 -8.53
N TYR A 24 0.06 -10.79 -7.75
CA TYR A 24 0.21 -10.39 -6.36
C TYR A 24 1.33 -9.37 -6.25
N ARG A 25 1.15 -8.39 -5.37
CA ARG A 25 2.17 -7.41 -4.99
C ARG A 25 2.42 -7.47 -3.51
N LEU A 26 3.69 -7.45 -3.12
CA LEU A 26 4.06 -7.34 -1.71
C LEU A 26 3.78 -5.91 -1.21
N TYR A 27 2.91 -5.79 -0.22
CA TYR A 27 2.56 -4.58 0.50
C TYR A 27 3.35 -4.52 1.81
N PRO A 28 4.33 -3.61 1.96
CA PRO A 28 4.97 -3.36 3.24
C PRO A 28 3.99 -2.57 4.12
N MET A 29 3.61 -3.15 5.25
CA MET A 29 2.72 -2.51 6.20
C MET A 29 3.57 -1.84 7.28
N ALA A 30 4.22 -0.73 6.93
CA ALA A 30 5.08 0.00 7.85
C ALA A 30 4.78 1.50 7.80
N TYR A 31 4.70 2.13 8.97
CA TYR A 31 4.33 3.53 9.12
C TYR A 31 5.29 4.25 10.07
N ASN A 32 5.87 5.37 9.61
CA ASN A 32 6.77 6.19 10.42
C ASN A 32 6.02 7.24 11.25
N ILE A 33 5.73 6.91 12.49
CA ILE A 33 4.97 7.77 13.38
C ILE A 33 5.92 8.79 14.00
N SER A 34 5.63 10.07 13.83
CA SER A 34 6.48 11.16 14.34
C SER A 34 6.74 11.01 15.84
N GLY A 35 8.03 11.06 16.21
CA GLY A 35 8.48 10.88 17.59
C GLY A 35 8.56 9.42 18.07
N VAL A 36 7.98 8.47 17.34
CA VAL A 36 8.09 7.01 17.59
C VAL A 36 9.12 6.38 16.64
N GLY A 37 9.13 6.80 15.37
CA GLY A 37 9.89 6.18 14.30
C GLY A 37 9.05 5.18 13.49
N VAL A 38 9.72 4.31 12.75
CA VAL A 38 9.08 3.30 11.90
C VAL A 38 8.46 2.20 12.78
N VAL A 39 7.15 2.04 12.69
CA VAL A 39 6.41 0.89 13.22
C VAL A 39 6.15 -0.07 12.06
N ASP A 40 6.76 -1.25 12.12
CA ASP A 40 6.72 -2.27 11.05
C ASP A 40 5.79 -3.42 11.44
N PHE A 41 4.71 -3.61 10.67
CA PHE A 41 3.74 -4.71 10.80
C PHE A 41 4.02 -5.84 9.79
N GLY A 42 5.23 -5.86 9.22
CA GLY A 42 5.66 -6.85 8.25
C GLY A 42 5.21 -6.55 6.83
N SER A 43 5.30 -7.56 5.97
CA SER A 43 4.95 -7.46 4.55
C SER A 43 3.89 -8.50 4.19
N HIS A 44 2.91 -8.07 3.40
CA HIS A 44 1.69 -8.83 3.12
C HIS A 44 1.45 -8.92 1.61
N TRP A 45 1.09 -10.09 1.11
CA TRP A 45 0.76 -10.24 -0.31
C TRP A 45 -0.65 -9.72 -0.58
N THR A 46 -0.75 -8.73 -1.48
CA THR A 46 -2.01 -8.17 -1.94
C THR A 46 -2.30 -8.69 -3.35
N LEU A 47 -3.48 -9.24 -3.60
CA LEU A 47 -3.94 -9.62 -4.94
C LEU A 47 -4.19 -8.36 -5.77
N LEU A 48 -3.22 -7.98 -6.59
CA LEU A 48 -3.22 -6.77 -7.41
C LEU A 48 -4.05 -6.92 -8.68
N TYR A 49 -4.15 -8.12 -9.25
CA TYR A 49 -4.94 -8.38 -10.45
C TYR A 49 -5.62 -9.74 -10.35
N ASP A 50 -6.88 -9.78 -10.78
CA ASP A 50 -7.65 -11.01 -10.98
C ASP A 50 -8.25 -10.97 -12.39
N ASN A 51 -7.90 -11.91 -13.25
CA ASN A 51 -8.40 -11.97 -14.62
C ASN A 51 -9.91 -12.23 -14.67
N ALA A 52 -10.43 -13.07 -13.77
CA ALA A 52 -11.83 -13.50 -13.79
C ALA A 52 -12.78 -12.45 -13.19
N SER A 53 -12.27 -11.58 -12.33
CA SER A 53 -13.09 -10.64 -11.55
C SER A 53 -12.92 -9.19 -12.01
N THR A 54 -14.00 -8.40 -11.95
CA THR A 54 -13.92 -6.94 -12.10
C THR A 54 -13.71 -6.23 -10.77
N THR A 55 -14.11 -6.85 -9.65
CA THR A 55 -13.88 -6.37 -8.28
C THR A 55 -13.56 -7.55 -7.36
N TRP A 56 -12.69 -7.35 -6.37
CA TRP A 56 -12.31 -8.40 -5.41
C TRP A 56 -11.75 -7.81 -4.12
N THR A 57 -11.75 -8.61 -3.05
CA THR A 57 -10.96 -8.31 -1.84
C THR A 57 -9.51 -8.70 -2.12
N ALA A 58 -8.63 -7.72 -2.15
CA ALA A 58 -7.22 -7.91 -2.47
C ALA A 58 -6.37 -8.34 -1.27
N LEU A 59 -6.75 -7.89 -0.07
CA LEU A 59 -6.12 -8.26 1.20
C LEU A 59 -7.13 -7.98 2.32
N GLN A 60 -7.17 -8.87 3.31
CA GLN A 60 -7.81 -8.63 4.60
C GLN A 60 -6.96 -9.30 5.67
N ASP A 61 -6.34 -8.49 6.52
CA ASP A 61 -5.39 -8.99 7.52
C ASP A 61 -5.37 -8.12 8.77
N SER A 62 -4.84 -8.67 9.86
CA SER A 62 -4.62 -7.97 11.12
C SER A 62 -3.34 -8.44 11.80
N VAL A 63 -2.55 -7.50 12.28
CA VAL A 63 -1.32 -7.73 13.03
C VAL A 63 -1.44 -7.02 14.37
N SER A 64 -1.02 -7.67 15.46
CA SER A 64 -1.15 -7.13 16.81
C SER A 64 0.15 -7.26 17.62
N GLY A 65 0.24 -6.46 18.68
CA GLY A 65 1.30 -6.55 19.68
C GLY A 65 2.64 -5.94 19.26
N ILE A 66 2.67 -5.06 18.26
CA ILE A 66 3.89 -4.36 17.87
C ILE A 66 4.19 -3.28 18.92
N LYS A 67 5.38 -3.32 19.52
CA LYS A 67 5.76 -2.38 20.58
C LYS A 67 6.74 -1.34 20.05
N ALA A 68 6.57 -0.09 20.48
CA ALA A 68 7.56 0.96 20.27
C ALA A 68 7.56 1.94 21.45
N THR A 69 8.57 2.79 21.54
CA THR A 69 8.73 3.75 22.65
C THR A 69 8.51 5.18 22.17
N TYR A 70 7.75 5.96 22.96
CA TYR A 70 7.56 7.40 22.75
C TYR A 70 7.78 8.14 24.06
N MET A 71 8.74 9.07 24.11
CA MET A 71 9.05 9.84 25.32
C MET A 71 9.24 8.98 26.58
N GLY A 72 9.86 7.80 26.43
CA GLY A 72 10.07 6.85 27.53
C GLY A 72 8.86 5.99 27.92
N MET A 73 7.70 6.18 27.27
CA MET A 73 6.52 5.32 27.45
C MET A 73 6.49 4.21 26.39
N GLU A 74 6.18 2.98 26.81
CA GLU A 74 5.86 1.89 25.87
C GLU A 74 4.48 2.11 25.27
N LEU A 75 4.41 2.03 23.95
CA LEU A 75 3.19 2.03 23.16
C LEU A 75 3.02 0.66 22.52
N THR A 76 1.79 0.14 22.54
CA THR A 76 1.41 -1.07 21.80
C THR A 76 0.56 -0.69 20.60
N PHE A 77 0.92 -1.21 19.45
CA PHE A 77 0.30 -0.97 18.17
C PHE A 77 -0.32 -2.25 17.62
N ASP A 78 -1.59 -2.15 17.24
CA ASP A 78 -2.27 -3.14 16.43
C ASP A 78 -2.74 -2.48 15.15
N ALA A 79 -2.85 -3.26 14.08
CA ALA A 79 -3.29 -2.77 12.81
C ALA A 79 -4.14 -3.79 12.07
N ALA A 80 -5.27 -3.34 11.53
CA ALA A 80 -6.09 -4.10 10.62
C ALA A 80 -6.09 -3.42 9.24
N VAL A 81 -5.96 -4.21 8.18
CA VAL A 81 -5.98 -3.71 6.82
C VAL A 81 -7.04 -4.44 6.01
N LYS A 82 -7.83 -3.68 5.26
CA LYS A 82 -8.71 -4.19 4.22
C LYS A 82 -8.41 -3.46 2.92
N VAL A 83 -8.17 -4.23 1.87
CA VAL A 83 -7.90 -3.70 0.54
C VAL A 83 -8.94 -4.25 -0.41
N ASN A 84 -9.72 -3.37 -1.02
CA ASN A 84 -10.63 -3.73 -2.10
C ASN A 84 -10.03 -3.27 -3.42
N ALA A 85 -10.09 -4.13 -4.43
CA ALA A 85 -9.57 -3.84 -5.76
C ALA A 85 -10.66 -3.90 -6.82
N SER A 86 -10.44 -3.16 -7.90
CA SER A 86 -11.36 -3.11 -9.04
C SER A 86 -10.65 -2.79 -10.35
N LYS A 87 -11.08 -3.41 -11.45
CA LYS A 87 -10.76 -2.95 -12.81
C LYS A 87 -11.57 -1.70 -13.11
N THR A 88 -10.89 -0.64 -13.50
CA THR A 88 -11.50 0.69 -13.74
C THR A 88 -11.48 1.09 -15.21
N GLY A 89 -10.85 0.31 -16.08
CA GLY A 89 -10.86 0.50 -17.52
C GLY A 89 -9.59 0.01 -18.19
N THR A 90 -9.46 0.36 -19.46
CA THR A 90 -8.23 0.15 -20.24
C THR A 90 -7.75 1.47 -20.82
N GLU A 91 -6.44 1.64 -20.91
CA GLU A 91 -5.80 2.86 -21.41
C GLU A 91 -4.58 2.46 -22.27
N ASP A 92 -4.40 3.12 -23.41
CA ASP A 92 -3.18 2.97 -24.20
C ASP A 92 -2.14 3.96 -23.68
N LEU A 93 -0.99 3.45 -23.24
CA LEU A 93 0.13 4.25 -22.74
C LEU A 93 1.31 4.15 -23.69
N THR A 94 1.93 5.29 -24.01
CA THR A 94 3.20 5.29 -24.75
C THR A 94 4.36 5.07 -23.79
N ILE A 95 5.09 3.96 -23.95
CA ILE A 95 6.24 3.62 -23.12
C ILE A 95 7.41 3.25 -24.05
N ASN A 96 8.55 3.91 -23.85
CA ASN A 96 9.73 3.75 -24.71
C ASN A 96 9.42 3.89 -26.22
N GLY A 97 8.49 4.78 -26.57
CA GLY A 97 8.10 5.05 -27.96
C GLY A 97 7.09 4.05 -28.55
N ALA A 98 6.70 3.01 -27.82
CA ALA A 98 5.66 2.06 -28.24
C ALA A 98 4.35 2.30 -27.49
N ALA A 99 3.22 2.18 -28.20
CA ALA A 99 1.90 2.15 -27.54
C ALA A 99 1.68 0.77 -26.92
N VAL A 100 1.33 0.76 -25.64
CA VAL A 100 1.06 -0.44 -24.86
C VAL A 100 -0.33 -0.34 -24.26
N LYS A 101 -1.18 -1.32 -24.56
CA LYS A 101 -2.51 -1.41 -23.97
C LYS A 101 -2.40 -1.86 -22.52
N THR A 102 -3.05 -1.14 -21.63
CA THR A 102 -3.01 -1.41 -20.20
C THR A 102 -4.39 -1.63 -19.62
N THR A 103 -4.47 -2.46 -18.58
CA THR A 103 -5.63 -2.55 -17.70
C THR A 103 -5.37 -1.72 -16.46
N LYS A 104 -6.29 -0.79 -16.17
CA LYS A 104 -6.22 0.06 -14.99
C LYS A 104 -6.91 -0.62 -13.81
N VAL A 105 -6.18 -0.87 -12.74
CA VAL A 105 -6.69 -1.43 -11.49
C VAL A 105 -6.59 -0.38 -10.38
N LYS A 106 -7.67 -0.19 -9.63
CA LYS A 106 -7.71 0.66 -8.44
C LYS A 106 -7.75 -0.20 -7.18
N LEU A 107 -6.87 0.07 -6.24
CA LEU A 107 -6.86 -0.49 -4.88
C LEU A 107 -7.25 0.61 -3.89
N ASN A 108 -8.24 0.32 -3.05
CA ASN A 108 -8.67 1.18 -1.96
C ASN A 108 -8.32 0.47 -0.65
N TYR A 109 -7.35 1.03 0.07
CA TYR A 109 -6.90 0.54 1.36
C TYR A 109 -7.66 1.27 2.46
N VAL A 110 -8.20 0.50 3.39
CA VAL A 110 -8.71 0.97 4.68
C VAL A 110 -7.84 0.35 5.74
N ILE A 111 -7.01 1.17 6.39
CA ILE A 111 -6.10 0.75 7.43
C ILE A 111 -6.60 1.35 8.74
N GLN A 112 -6.90 0.49 9.70
CA GLN A 112 -7.23 0.89 11.06
C GLN A 112 -6.01 0.62 11.94
N LEU A 113 -5.44 1.68 12.51
CA LEU A 113 -4.43 1.57 13.56
C LEU A 113 -5.11 1.68 14.92
N TYR A 114 -4.65 0.89 15.87
CA TYR A 114 -4.99 0.98 17.27
C TYR A 114 -3.70 1.19 18.05
N ILE A 115 -3.66 2.24 18.86
CA ILE A 115 -2.49 2.59 19.66
C ILE A 115 -2.95 2.63 21.10
N SER A 116 -2.24 1.91 21.96
CA SER A 116 -2.49 1.92 23.41
C SER A 116 -1.22 2.23 24.17
N SER A 117 -1.39 2.86 25.33
CA SER A 117 -0.34 3.23 26.26
C SER A 117 -0.78 2.89 27.68
N ALA A 118 0.14 3.01 28.65
CA ALA A 118 -0.21 2.92 30.06
C ALA A 118 -1.24 3.98 30.52
N LEU A 119 -1.40 5.08 29.77
CA LEU A 119 -2.35 6.16 30.05
C LEU A 119 -3.72 5.96 29.37
N GLY A 120 -3.87 4.91 28.58
CA GLY A 120 -5.09 4.59 27.82
C GLY A 120 -4.87 4.57 26.30
N PRO A 121 -5.96 4.36 25.54
CA PRO A 121 -5.93 4.31 24.08
C PRO A 121 -5.72 5.71 23.48
N ILE A 122 -4.95 5.77 22.39
CA ILE A 122 -4.79 6.98 21.56
C ILE A 122 -5.67 6.78 20.32
N PRO A 123 -6.72 7.60 20.14
CA PRO A 123 -7.59 7.47 18.98
C PRO A 123 -6.83 7.68 17.68
N VAL A 124 -7.11 6.87 16.67
CA VAL A 124 -6.57 7.03 15.31
C VAL A 124 -7.72 6.92 14.32
N GLU A 125 -7.89 7.94 13.48
CA GLU A 125 -8.85 7.85 12.37
C GLU A 125 -8.43 6.77 11.37
N PRO A 126 -9.37 6.08 10.72
CA PRO A 126 -9.05 5.16 9.62
C PRO A 126 -8.22 5.85 8.55
N ILE A 127 -7.09 5.25 8.19
CA ILE A 127 -6.22 5.75 7.12
C ILE A 127 -6.76 5.19 5.80
N LEU A 128 -7.08 6.10 4.89
CA LEU A 128 -7.60 5.76 3.57
C LEU A 128 -6.53 6.01 2.51
N VAL A 129 -6.08 4.97 1.82
CA VAL A 129 -5.10 5.09 0.73
C VAL A 129 -5.73 4.61 -0.56
N ASN A 130 -5.70 5.45 -1.60
CA ASN A 130 -6.14 5.08 -2.94
C ASN A 130 -4.92 4.97 -3.84
N ALA A 131 -4.75 3.80 -4.45
CA ALA A 131 -3.70 3.55 -5.41
C ALA A 131 -4.28 3.04 -6.73
N GLU A 132 -3.69 3.46 -7.83
CA GLU A 132 -4.04 3.02 -9.18
C GLU A 132 -2.80 2.42 -9.84
N TYR A 133 -2.99 1.31 -10.54
CA TYR A 133 -1.94 0.58 -11.24
C TYR A 133 -2.39 0.35 -12.67
N TRP A 134 -1.49 0.59 -13.61
CA TRP A 134 -1.69 0.24 -15.01
C TRP A 134 -0.85 -0.98 -15.31
N LEU A 135 -1.51 -2.05 -15.72
CA LEU A 135 -0.92 -3.35 -15.97
C LEU A 135 -0.90 -3.61 -17.47
N ALA A 136 0.27 -3.86 -18.03
CA ALA A 136 0.44 -4.28 -19.41
C ALA A 136 0.79 -5.78 -19.45
N GLU A 137 0.21 -6.48 -20.42
CA GLU A 137 0.51 -7.90 -20.67
C GLU A 137 1.99 -8.08 -20.99
N ASN A 138 2.62 -9.12 -20.42
CA ASN A 138 4.05 -9.44 -20.58
C ASN A 138 5.05 -8.35 -20.13
N VAL A 139 4.56 -7.29 -19.48
CA VAL A 139 5.38 -6.17 -19.00
C VAL A 139 5.17 -5.94 -17.49
N GLY A 140 3.94 -6.14 -16.99
CA GLY A 140 3.59 -5.94 -15.58
C GLY A 140 3.14 -4.51 -15.30
N ILE A 141 3.54 -3.95 -14.15
CA ILE A 141 3.14 -2.60 -13.75
C ILE A 141 3.92 -1.57 -14.56
N VAL A 142 3.21 -0.75 -15.34
CA VAL A 142 3.80 0.30 -16.20
C VAL A 142 3.52 1.72 -15.75
N LYS A 143 2.60 1.89 -14.81
CA LYS A 143 2.32 3.16 -14.15
C LYS A 143 1.71 2.86 -12.80
N THR A 144 2.04 3.67 -11.82
CA THR A 144 1.42 3.65 -10.50
C THR A 144 1.12 5.07 -10.09
N LYS A 145 -0.04 5.27 -9.49
CA LYS A 145 -0.43 6.51 -8.84
C LYS A 145 -0.92 6.17 -7.45
N GLN A 146 -0.56 6.99 -6.48
CA GLN A 146 -1.15 6.97 -5.14
C GLN A 146 -1.59 8.38 -4.80
N ASP A 147 -2.84 8.53 -4.39
CA ASP A 147 -3.33 9.81 -3.90
C ASP A 147 -2.73 10.11 -2.51
N PRO A 148 -2.53 11.39 -2.15
CA PRO A 148 -2.08 11.74 -0.81
C PRO A 148 -3.07 11.28 0.25
N SER A 149 -2.56 10.97 1.43
CA SER A 149 -3.34 10.56 2.60
C SER A 149 -2.70 11.13 3.87
N ALA A 150 -3.20 10.75 5.06
CA ALA A 150 -2.59 11.10 6.32
C ALA A 150 -2.98 10.12 7.44
N ILE A 151 -2.11 9.99 8.43
CA ILE A 151 -2.46 9.44 9.74
C ILE A 151 -2.90 10.60 10.62
N LYS A 152 -4.06 10.48 11.27
CA LYS A 152 -4.55 11.48 12.21
C LYS A 152 -4.67 10.86 13.60
N LEU A 153 -3.84 11.34 14.51
CA LEU A 153 -3.81 10.94 15.91
C LEU A 153 -4.65 11.90 16.74
N GLY A 154 -5.57 11.37 17.51
CA GLY A 154 -6.38 12.11 18.47
C GLY A 154 -5.61 12.48 19.75
N PRO A 155 -6.30 13.00 20.76
CA PRO A 155 -5.69 13.35 22.04
C PRO A 155 -5.00 12.13 22.69
N PRO A 156 -3.86 12.34 23.38
CA PRO A 156 -3.20 13.62 23.61
C PRO A 156 -2.27 14.06 22.46
N ALA A 157 -2.01 13.20 21.48
CA ALA A 157 -1.01 13.46 20.43
C ALA A 157 -1.41 14.60 19.48
N ASN A 158 -2.70 14.70 19.13
CA ASN A 158 -3.27 15.76 18.28
C ASN A 158 -2.41 16.08 17.04
N GLN A 159 -2.02 15.03 16.30
CA GLN A 159 -1.05 15.13 15.22
C GLN A 159 -1.61 14.64 13.90
N VAL A 160 -1.26 15.32 12.81
CA VAL A 160 -1.50 14.87 11.43
C VAL A 160 -0.15 14.56 10.78
N ILE A 161 0.02 13.32 10.34
CA ILE A 161 1.24 12.84 9.69
C ILE A 161 0.92 12.63 8.20
N PRO A 162 1.42 13.49 7.30
CA PRO A 162 1.08 13.42 5.89
C PRO A 162 1.70 12.17 5.23
N PHE A 163 0.93 11.50 4.39
CA PHE A 163 1.40 10.51 3.43
C PHE A 163 1.39 11.17 2.05
N PRO A 164 2.54 11.62 1.54
CA PRO A 164 2.60 12.25 0.23
C PRO A 164 2.11 11.27 -0.85
N GLY A 165 1.31 11.80 -1.77
CA GLY A 165 0.94 11.08 -2.98
C GLY A 165 2.13 11.00 -3.94
N PHE A 166 2.06 10.09 -4.89
CA PHE A 166 3.08 9.96 -5.93
C PHE A 166 2.48 9.49 -7.25
N VAL A 167 3.22 9.76 -8.32
CA VAL A 167 3.03 9.13 -9.63
C VAL A 167 4.37 8.58 -10.06
N TYR A 168 4.39 7.31 -10.47
CA TYR A 168 5.58 6.64 -10.93
C TYR A 168 5.30 5.91 -12.24
N THR A 169 6.16 6.12 -13.23
CA THR A 169 6.15 5.42 -14.51
C THR A 169 7.54 4.81 -14.69
N PRO A 170 7.70 3.48 -14.70
CA PRO A 170 8.99 2.86 -14.94
C PRO A 170 9.47 3.21 -16.35
N THR A 171 10.72 3.62 -16.47
CA THR A 171 11.36 3.93 -17.76
C THR A 171 12.13 2.74 -18.35
N LYS A 172 12.31 1.65 -17.60
CA LYS A 172 12.95 0.41 -18.05
C LYS A 172 12.22 -0.81 -17.50
N PHE A 173 11.96 -1.79 -18.36
CA PHE A 173 11.43 -3.10 -17.98
C PHE A 173 12.54 -4.13 -18.03
N VAL A 174 12.62 -4.97 -16.99
CA VAL A 174 13.41 -6.21 -17.05
C VAL A 174 12.38 -7.33 -17.03
N ILE A 175 12.20 -7.99 -18.19
CA ILE A 175 11.43 -9.22 -18.27
C ILE A 175 12.34 -10.31 -17.72
N ALA A 176 12.06 -10.83 -16.53
CA ALA A 176 12.68 -12.07 -16.08
C ALA A 176 12.04 -13.21 -16.90
N GLN A 177 12.84 -13.84 -17.76
CA GLN A 177 12.47 -15.04 -18.50
C GLN A 177 12.56 -16.27 -17.60
#